data_AF-A0A946M8L6-F1
#
_entry.id   AF-A0A946M8L6-F1
#
_cell.length_a   1.000
_cell.length_b   1.000
_cell.length_c   1.000
_cell.angle_alpha   90.00
_cell.angle_beta   90.00
_cell.angle_gamma   90.00
#
_symmetry.space_group_name_H-M   'P 1'
#
loop_
_entity.id
_entity.type
_entity.pdbx_description
1 polymer ?
#
loop_
_entity_poly.entity_id
_entity_poly.type
_entity_poly.pdbx_seq_one_letter_code
_entity_poly.pdbx_strand_id
1 'polypeptide(L)'
;MNKILPIILITIFSGCSNHDVKFEKCADSMFILTNELMKKRLPAEAKPTKAIEEFNSNSYSKKKEYNFYKALIKICELKHSENPEKFYLDYK
;
A
#
# COMPACT_ATOMS: atom_id res chain seq x y z
N MET A 1 26.96 -43.35 -22.68
CA MET A 1 27.24 -41.95 -23.06
C MET A 1 25.91 -41.24 -23.26
N ASN A 2 25.42 -40.52 -22.23
CA ASN A 2 24.18 -39.77 -22.32
C ASN A 2 24.42 -38.33 -21.83
N LYS A 3 24.56 -37.46 -22.84
CA LYS A 3 24.21 -36.04 -22.93
C LYS A 3 24.15 -35.24 -21.62
N ILE A 4 25.23 -34.51 -21.36
CA ILE A 4 25.20 -33.26 -20.63
C ILE A 4 24.50 -32.23 -21.53
N LEU A 5 23.44 -31.58 -21.02
CA LEU A 5 23.18 -30.17 -21.31
C LEU A 5 22.56 -29.50 -20.07
N PRO A 6 22.95 -28.25 -19.79
CA PRO A 6 22.78 -27.58 -18.51
C PRO A 6 21.53 -26.70 -18.53
N ILE A 7 20.76 -26.69 -17.43
CA ILE A 7 19.80 -25.63 -17.17
C ILE A 7 20.06 -25.10 -15.76
N ILE A 8 21.13 -24.31 -15.69
CA ILE A 8 21.12 -23.11 -14.86
C ILE A 8 20.05 -22.22 -15.49
N LEU A 9 18.88 -22.10 -14.85
CA LEU A 9 17.97 -20.93 -14.84
C LEU A 9 16.59 -21.40 -14.32
N ILE A 10 16.49 -21.56 -13.01
CA ILE A 10 15.29 -21.08 -12.31
C ILE A 10 15.84 -20.18 -11.19
N THR A 11 16.48 -19.08 -11.57
CA THR A 11 15.89 -17.75 -11.39
C THR A 11 14.88 -17.74 -10.25
N ILE A 12 15.40 -17.49 -9.06
CA ILE A 12 15.02 -16.28 -8.32
C ILE A 12 13.51 -16.04 -8.39
N PHE A 13 12.70 -16.92 -7.79
CA PHE A 13 11.49 -16.42 -7.12
C PHE A 13 11.95 -15.77 -5.81
N SER A 14 12.76 -14.71 -5.98
CA SER A 14 12.87 -13.62 -5.04
C SER A 14 11.46 -13.29 -4.59
N GLY A 15 11.25 -13.38 -3.28
CA GLY A 15 10.00 -12.98 -2.67
C GLY A 15 9.57 -11.63 -3.17
N CYS A 16 8.50 -11.60 -3.98
CA CYS A 16 7.63 -10.44 -4.02
C CYS A 16 6.90 -10.46 -2.69
N SER A 17 7.46 -9.75 -1.72
CA SER A 17 6.91 -9.65 -0.37
C SER A 17 5.49 -9.09 -0.45
N ASN A 18 4.49 -9.97 -0.34
CA ASN A 18 3.09 -9.64 0.01
C ASN A 18 2.97 -8.91 1.36
N HIS A 19 4.10 -8.70 2.04
CA HIS A 19 4.22 -8.03 3.31
C HIS A 19 3.72 -6.58 3.26
N ASP A 20 3.76 -5.93 2.10
CA ASP A 20 3.33 -4.54 1.93
C ASP A 20 1.82 -4.43 1.60
N VAL A 21 1.29 -5.35 0.78
CA VAL A 21 -0.12 -5.30 0.31
C VAL A 21 -1.10 -5.33 1.48
N LYS A 22 -0.75 -5.99 2.59
CA LYS A 22 -1.57 -6.02 3.81
C LYS A 22 -1.80 -4.62 4.42
N PHE A 23 -1.00 -3.62 4.06
CA PHE A 23 -1.14 -2.24 4.54
C PHE A 23 -1.93 -1.34 3.59
N GLU A 24 -2.27 -1.82 2.38
CA GLU A 24 -2.98 -1.02 1.36
C GLU A 24 -4.32 -0.49 1.89
N LYS A 25 -5.14 -1.36 2.49
CA LYS A 25 -6.43 -0.95 3.06
C LYS A 25 -6.30 0.12 4.13
N CYS A 26 -5.26 0.02 4.97
CA CYS A 26 -4.98 1.05 5.97
C CYS A 26 -4.57 2.37 5.32
N ALA A 27 -3.65 2.35 4.35
CA ALA A 27 -3.18 3.55 3.68
C ALA A 27 -4.29 4.24 2.87
N ASP A 28 -5.12 3.48 2.16
CA ASP A 28 -6.29 4.00 1.43
C ASP A 28 -7.31 4.64 2.38
N SER A 29 -7.59 3.97 3.51
CA SER A 29 -8.51 4.49 4.54
C SER A 29 -7.97 5.77 5.17
N MET A 30 -6.67 5.81 5.46
CA MET A 30 -6.01 7.00 5.98
C MET A 30 -6.03 8.16 4.97
N PHE A 31 -5.88 7.87 3.68
CA PHE A 31 -5.94 8.89 2.64
C PHE A 31 -7.33 9.53 2.57
N ILE A 32 -8.39 8.71 2.57
CA ILE A 32 -9.78 9.18 2.63
C ILE A 32 -10.00 10.02 3.89
N LEU A 33 -9.64 9.52 5.07
CA LEU A 33 -9.83 10.23 6.33
C LEU A 33 -9.09 11.58 6.36
N THR A 34 -7.85 11.59 5.87
CA THR A 34 -7.04 12.82 5.78
C THR A 34 -7.72 13.82 4.86
N ASN A 35 -8.24 13.38 3.71
CA ASN A 35 -8.94 14.27 2.78
C ASN A 35 -10.26 14.81 3.37
N GLU A 36 -11.01 14.00 4.11
CA GLU A 36 -12.22 14.45 4.83
C GLU A 36 -11.91 15.48 5.91
N LEU A 37 -10.78 15.34 6.61
CA LEU A 37 -10.30 16.35 7.56
C LEU A 37 -9.86 17.63 6.85
N MET A 38 -9.17 17.50 5.71
CA MET A 38 -8.78 18.64 4.88
C MET A 38 -10.00 19.39 4.35
N LYS A 39 -11.08 18.72 3.90
CA LYS A 39 -12.32 19.39 3.49
C LYS A 39 -12.88 20.34 4.57
N LYS A 40 -12.71 19.97 5.85
CA LYS A 40 -13.20 20.76 7.00
C LYS A 40 -12.25 21.88 7.40
N ARG A 41 -10.93 21.66 7.33
CA ARG A 41 -9.92 22.57 7.91
C ARG A 41 -9.10 23.34 6.88
N LEU A 42 -8.87 22.74 5.71
CA LEU A 42 -8.03 23.22 4.62
C LEU A 42 -8.71 22.94 3.26
N PRO A 43 -9.91 23.51 3.01
CA PRO A 43 -10.73 23.13 1.85
C PRO A 43 -10.05 23.41 0.50
N ALA A 44 -9.15 24.38 0.43
CA ALA A 44 -8.38 24.68 -0.78
C ALA A 44 -7.34 23.59 -1.12
N GLU A 45 -6.91 22.81 -0.13
CA GLU A 45 -5.94 21.73 -0.31
C GLU A 45 -6.62 20.36 -0.50
N ALA A 46 -7.88 20.24 -0.08
CA ALA A 46 -8.65 19.01 -0.21
C ALA A 46 -8.85 18.61 -1.68
N LYS A 47 -8.68 17.33 -1.96
CA LYS A 47 -8.94 16.77 -3.29
C LYS A 47 -10.43 16.45 -3.48
N PRO A 48 -10.95 16.61 -4.70
CA PRO A 48 -12.30 16.14 -5.04
C PRO A 48 -12.43 14.64 -4.77
N THR A 49 -13.61 14.19 -4.34
CA THR A 49 -13.87 12.76 -4.06
C THR A 49 -13.51 11.87 -5.26
N LYS A 50 -13.86 12.31 -6.48
CA LYS A 50 -13.51 11.59 -7.72
C LYS A 50 -12.00 11.35 -7.90
N ALA A 51 -11.16 12.33 -7.52
CA ALA A 51 -9.70 12.18 -7.62
C ALA A 51 -9.15 11.20 -6.58
N ILE A 52 -9.78 11.09 -5.41
CA ILE A 52 -9.45 10.07 -4.40
C ILE A 52 -9.84 8.68 -4.89
N GLU A 53 -11.04 8.53 -5.46
CA GLU A 53 -11.53 7.27 -6.02
C GLU A 53 -10.66 6.78 -7.18
N GLU A 54 -10.28 7.69 -8.08
CA GLU A 54 -9.35 7.40 -9.19
C GLU A 54 -7.96 7.04 -8.68
N PHE A 55 -7.45 7.72 -7.64
CA PHE A 55 -6.19 7.32 -7.03
C PHE A 55 -6.28 5.91 -6.42
N ASN A 56 -7.36 5.61 -5.69
CA ASN A 56 -7.56 4.34 -4.99
C ASN A 56 -7.84 3.16 -5.93
N SER A 57 -8.30 3.41 -7.15
CA SER A 57 -8.49 2.37 -8.17
C SER A 57 -7.19 1.93 -8.85
N ASN A 58 -6.09 2.67 -8.67
CA ASN A 58 -4.78 2.25 -9.15
C ASN A 58 -4.29 0.97 -8.47
N SER A 59 -3.37 0.26 -9.10
CA SER A 59 -2.70 -0.86 -8.45
C SER A 59 -1.86 -0.40 -7.26
N TYR A 60 -1.72 -1.25 -6.25
CA TYR A 60 -0.88 -0.95 -5.09
C TYR A 60 0.55 -0.54 -5.46
N SER A 61 1.14 -1.23 -6.45
CA SER A 61 2.46 -0.88 -6.99
C SER A 61 2.51 0.56 -7.51
N LYS A 62 1.47 0.98 -8.24
CA LYS A 62 1.36 2.33 -8.79
C LYS A 62 1.19 3.37 -7.69
N LYS A 63 0.35 3.11 -6.68
CA LYS A 63 0.18 4.00 -5.52
C LYS A 63 1.49 4.21 -4.76
N LYS A 64 2.33 3.16 -4.66
CA LYS A 64 3.67 3.24 -4.05
C LYS A 64 4.67 4.10 -4.81
N GLU A 65 4.38 4.60 -6.01
CA GLU A 65 5.24 5.59 -6.66
C GLU A 65 5.16 6.97 -5.98
N TYR A 66 4.09 7.23 -5.22
CA TYR A 66 3.84 8.53 -4.60
C TYR A 66 4.38 8.62 -3.17
N ASN A 67 5.18 9.65 -2.88
CA ASN A 67 5.82 9.83 -1.57
C ASN A 67 4.83 9.98 -0.42
N PHE A 68 3.71 10.68 -0.64
CA PHE A 68 2.68 10.81 0.40
C PHE A 68 2.10 9.43 0.77
N TYR A 69 1.89 8.56 -0.22
CA TYR A 69 1.31 7.24 0.01
C TYR A 69 2.31 6.30 0.70
N LYS A 70 3.60 6.39 0.36
CA LYS A 70 4.67 5.72 1.12
C LYS A 70 4.67 6.13 2.60
N ALA A 71 4.44 7.41 2.90
CA ALA A 71 4.36 7.88 4.28
C ALA A 71 3.15 7.28 5.01
N LEU A 72 1.99 7.18 4.36
CA LEU A 72 0.81 6.51 4.92
C LEU A 72 1.09 5.04 5.23
N ILE A 73 1.77 4.32 4.33
CA ILE A 73 2.19 2.93 4.58
C ILE A 73 3.08 2.85 5.82
N LYS A 74 4.04 3.76 6.01
CA LYS A 74 4.88 3.78 7.23
C LYS A 74 4.08 4.01 8.51
N ILE A 75 3.04 4.85 8.47
CA ILE A 75 2.15 5.01 9.63
C ILE A 75 1.39 3.70 9.90
N CYS A 76 0.92 3.02 8.86
CA CYS A 76 0.25 1.72 8.99
C CYS A 76 1.18 0.62 9.53
N GLU A 77 2.44 0.59 9.11
CA GLU A 77 3.46 -0.32 9.65
C GLU A 77 3.66 -0.09 11.16
N LEU A 78 3.76 1.17 11.60
CA LEU A 78 3.88 1.53 13.01
C LEU A 78 2.62 1.14 13.80
N LYS A 79 1.44 1.40 13.26
CA LYS A 79 0.17 0.98 13.89
C LYS A 79 0.08 -0.54 14.04
N HIS A 80 0.50 -1.27 13.02
CA HIS A 80 0.56 -2.72 13.08
C HIS A 80 1.58 -3.20 14.11
N SER A 81 2.75 -2.57 14.24
CA SER A 81 3.75 -2.97 15.23
C SER A 81 3.31 -2.68 16.67
N GLU A 82 2.48 -1.65 16.89
CA GLU A 82 1.88 -1.35 18.20
C GLU A 82 0.86 -2.41 18.65
N ASN A 83 -0.05 -2.83 17.75
CA ASN A 83 -1.06 -3.84 18.06
C ASN A 83 -1.51 -4.61 16.79
N PRO A 84 -0.83 -5.71 16.44
CA PRO A 84 -1.09 -6.45 15.21
C PRO A 84 -2.51 -7.03 15.11
N GLU A 85 -3.05 -7.55 16.22
CA GLU A 85 -4.37 -8.18 16.25
C GLU A 85 -5.47 -7.15 15.97
N LYS A 86 -5.41 -6.01 16.65
CA LYS A 86 -6.35 -4.92 16.42
C LYS A 86 -6.22 -4.36 15.00
N PHE A 87 -5.00 -4.18 14.51
CA PHE A 87 -4.76 -3.72 13.14
C PHE A 87 -5.45 -4.63 12.11
N TYR A 88 -5.32 -5.95 12.26
CA TYR A 88 -5.95 -6.90 11.35
C TYR A 88 -7.49 -6.82 11.38
N LEU A 89 -8.08 -6.59 12.56
CA LEU A 89 -9.52 -6.39 12.71
C LEU A 89 -10.00 -5.09 12.04
N ASP A 90 -9.25 -3.99 12.22
CA ASP A 90 -9.60 -2.67 11.72
C ASP A 90 -9.48 -2.58 10.18
N TYR A 91 -8.60 -3.37 9.56
CA TYR A 91 -8.25 -3.26 8.12
C TYR A 91 -8.40 -4.57 7.33
N LYS A 92 -9.30 -5.45 7.77
CA LYS A 92 -9.56 -6.76 7.15
C LYS A 92 -9.92 -6.68 5.67
#